data_AF-A0A7C0VPC3-F1
#
_entry.id   AF-A0A7C0VPC3-F1
#
_cell.length_a   1.000
_cell.length_b   1.000
_cell.length_c   1.000
_cell.angle_alpha   90.00
_cell.angle_beta   90.00
_cell.angle_gamma   90.00
#
_symmetry.space_group_name_H-M   'P 1'
#
loop_
_entity.id
_entity.type
_entity.pdbx_description
1 polymer ?
#
loop_
_entity_poly.entity_id
_entity_poly.type
_entity_poly.pdbx_seq_one_letter_code
_entity_poly.pdbx_strand_id
1 'polypeptide(L)'
;MQQMMLTVRPESDFEVPSSTGYQLYSALLAVMRSSNPGASGRVHDSEIGAIAVSGLSGTFGRAAKRPGNKMLYSRQTYRFHIGITDPDEIEIFQSLIQPLILEGMDINLEAGSLRIEEVNS
;
A
#
# COMPACT_ATOMS: atom_id res chain seq x y z
N MET A 1 -6.19 17.39 4.93
CA MET A 1 -6.20 15.92 5.19
C MET A 1 -6.70 15.25 3.95
N GLN A 2 -5.75 14.92 3.08
CA GLN A 2 -5.99 14.20 1.85
C GLN A 2 -6.12 12.69 2.14
N GLN A 3 -7.09 12.06 1.49
CA GLN A 3 -7.30 10.61 1.57
C GLN A 3 -7.37 10.04 0.17
N MET A 4 -6.94 8.80 0.01
CA MET A 4 -7.16 8.05 -1.22
C MET A 4 -7.47 6.60 -0.89
N MET A 5 -8.31 6.00 -1.72
CA MET A 5 -8.61 4.59 -1.73
C MET A 5 -7.95 3.96 -2.95
N LEU A 6 -7.16 2.91 -2.73
CA LEU A 6 -6.56 2.12 -3.79
C LEU A 6 -7.33 0.82 -3.93
N THR A 7 -7.67 0.47 -5.16
CA THR A 7 -8.12 -0.88 -5.54
C THR A 7 -6.91 -1.62 -6.10
N VAL A 8 -6.61 -2.78 -5.50
CA VAL A 8 -5.47 -3.61 -5.87
C VAL A 8 -5.88 -5.04 -6.19
N ARG A 9 -5.10 -5.69 -7.03
CA ARG A 9 -5.24 -7.11 -7.38
C ARG A 9 -3.95 -7.86 -7.10
N PRO A 10 -3.99 -9.01 -6.40
CA PRO A 10 -2.84 -9.89 -6.25
C PRO A 10 -2.38 -10.44 -7.60
N GLU A 11 -1.07 -10.49 -7.86
CA GLU A 11 -0.56 -11.13 -9.08
C GLU A 11 -0.70 -12.67 -9.03
N SER A 12 -0.71 -13.22 -7.83
CA SER A 12 -0.93 -14.65 -7.57
C SER A 12 -1.70 -14.84 -6.26
N ASP A 13 -2.17 -16.05 -6.00
CA ASP A 13 -2.85 -16.36 -4.74
C ASP A 13 -1.81 -16.50 -3.62
N PHE A 14 -1.96 -15.73 -2.53
CA PHE A 14 -1.05 -15.81 -1.39
C PHE A 14 -1.73 -15.47 -0.05
N GLU A 15 -1.11 -15.93 1.04
CA GLU A 15 -1.58 -15.68 2.40
C GLU A 15 -0.96 -14.41 2.97
N VAL A 16 -1.77 -13.61 3.65
CA VAL A 16 -1.33 -12.46 4.45
C VAL A 16 -1.84 -12.57 5.88
N PRO A 17 -1.18 -11.93 6.87
CA PRO A 17 -1.73 -11.83 8.21
C PRO A 17 -3.11 -11.17 8.21
N SER A 18 -3.94 -11.46 9.23
CA SER A 18 -5.26 -10.82 9.36
C SER A 18 -5.17 -9.29 9.36
N SER A 19 -4.15 -8.76 10.06
CA SER A 19 -3.79 -7.35 10.10
C SER A 19 -2.72 -7.05 9.04
N THR A 20 -3.10 -6.32 8.00
CA THR A 20 -2.22 -5.99 6.85
C THR A 20 -1.71 -4.55 6.87
N GLY A 21 -2.19 -3.70 7.79
CA GLY A 21 -1.88 -2.27 7.80
C GLY A 21 -0.38 -1.95 7.89
N TYR A 22 0.34 -2.62 8.80
CA TYR A 22 1.78 -2.38 8.95
C TYR A 22 2.61 -2.84 7.74
N GLN A 23 2.22 -3.97 7.14
CA GLN A 23 2.91 -4.50 5.96
C GLN A 23 2.66 -3.60 4.74
N LEU A 24 1.42 -3.13 4.55
CA LEU A 24 1.09 -2.16 3.51
C LEU A 24 1.83 -0.84 3.72
N TYR A 25 1.84 -0.32 4.96
CA TYR A 25 2.58 0.89 5.31
C TYR A 25 4.06 0.76 4.95
N SER A 26 4.70 -0.34 5.36
CA SER A 26 6.12 -0.59 5.08
C SER A 26 6.39 -0.71 3.57
N ALA A 27 5.48 -1.33 2.82
CA ALA A 27 5.60 -1.46 1.37
C ALA A 27 5.46 -0.10 0.65
N LEU A 28 4.54 0.76 1.09
CA LEU A 28 4.36 2.11 0.53
C LEU A 28 5.58 2.99 0.79
N LEU A 29 6.16 2.92 1.99
CA LEU A 29 7.42 3.60 2.29
C LEU A 29 8.56 3.13 1.36
N ALA A 30 8.63 1.83 1.07
CA ALA A 30 9.64 1.30 0.15
C ALA A 30 9.46 1.86 -1.27
N VAL A 31 8.22 2.00 -1.73
CA VAL A 31 7.91 2.63 -3.03
C VAL A 31 8.36 4.09 -3.05
N MET A 32 7.99 4.88 -2.04
CA MET A 32 8.40 6.30 -1.94
C MET A 32 9.92 6.48 -1.96
N ARG A 33 10.66 5.60 -1.27
CA ARG A 33 12.13 5.62 -1.25
C ARG A 33 12.75 5.29 -2.60
N SER A 34 12.10 4.44 -3.38
CA SER A 34 12.60 4.05 -4.71
C SER A 34 12.42 5.14 -5.77
N SER A 35 11.36 5.95 -5.66
CA SER A 35 11.03 6.99 -6.65
C SER A 35 11.76 8.31 -6.43
N ASN A 36 12.29 8.58 -5.22
CA ASN A 36 12.94 9.86 -4.94
C ASN A 36 14.19 9.76 -4.03
N PRO A 37 15.35 9.37 -4.57
CA PRO A 37 16.61 9.33 -3.81
C PRO A 37 17.07 10.71 -3.30
N GLY A 38 16.60 11.80 -3.92
CA GLY A 38 17.03 13.18 -3.67
C GLY A 38 16.14 14.02 -2.75
N ALA A 39 14.84 13.69 -2.62
CA ALA A 39 13.94 14.30 -1.61
C ALA A 39 14.07 13.65 -0.22
N SER A 40 15.06 12.77 -0.08
CA SER A 40 15.31 11.96 1.09
C SER A 40 15.53 12.78 2.37
N GLY A 41 16.00 14.03 2.30
CA GLY A 41 16.25 14.85 3.50
C GLY A 41 15.00 15.26 4.30
N ARG A 42 13.86 15.53 3.65
CA ARG A 42 12.64 16.03 4.34
C ARG A 42 11.59 14.95 4.52
N VAL A 43 11.45 14.07 3.53
CA VAL A 43 10.50 12.96 3.58
C VAL A 43 10.98 11.88 4.57
N HIS A 44 12.29 11.65 4.75
CA HIS A 44 12.77 10.68 5.76
C HIS A 44 12.38 11.02 7.21
N ASP A 45 12.39 12.31 7.58
CA ASP A 45 12.09 12.74 8.95
C ASP A 45 10.57 12.88 9.20
N SER A 46 9.76 13.09 8.15
CA SER A 46 8.28 13.17 8.23
C SER A 46 7.56 11.84 7.97
N GLU A 47 8.20 10.87 7.29
CA GLU A 47 7.63 9.56 6.94
C GLU A 47 7.05 8.78 8.14
N ILE A 48 7.66 8.93 9.32
CA ILE A 48 7.26 8.26 10.56
C ILE A 48 6.10 9.05 11.20
N GLY A 49 4.92 8.98 10.58
CA GLY A 49 3.68 9.57 11.12
C GLY A 49 2.89 10.42 10.13
N ALA A 50 3.43 10.67 8.94
CA ALA A 50 2.75 11.41 7.87
C ALA A 50 1.62 10.63 7.18
N ILE A 51 1.64 9.30 7.27
CA ILE A 51 0.72 8.44 6.51
C ILE A 51 0.04 7.43 7.43
N ALA A 52 -1.29 7.43 7.41
CA ALA A 52 -2.12 6.40 8.01
C ALA A 52 -2.58 5.42 6.92
N VAL A 53 -2.42 4.12 7.16
CA VAL A 53 -2.78 3.08 6.19
C VAL A 53 -3.76 2.09 6.83
N SER A 54 -4.91 1.89 6.18
CA SER A 54 -5.86 0.87 6.63
C SER A 54 -5.36 -0.53 6.29
N GLY A 55 -5.93 -1.56 6.91
CA GLY A 55 -5.79 -2.93 6.40
C GLY A 55 -6.48 -3.10 5.05
N LEU A 56 -6.12 -4.17 4.33
CA LEU A 56 -6.88 -4.64 3.18
C LEU A 56 -8.29 -5.03 3.60
N SER A 57 -9.25 -4.60 2.78
CA SER A 57 -10.67 -4.96 2.82
C SER A 57 -11.08 -5.64 1.51
N GLY A 58 -12.00 -6.60 1.58
CA GLY A 58 -12.45 -7.38 0.43
C GLY A 58 -12.88 -8.79 0.84
N THR A 59 -13.11 -9.63 -0.16
CA THR A 59 -13.49 -11.04 0.06
C THR A 59 -12.24 -11.89 0.24
N PHE A 60 -11.97 -12.27 1.49
CA PHE A 60 -10.83 -13.11 1.82
C PHE A 60 -11.21 -14.59 1.81
N GLY A 61 -10.30 -15.44 1.35
CA GLY A 61 -10.40 -16.87 1.56
C GLY A 61 -9.93 -17.28 2.95
N ARG A 62 -10.33 -18.48 3.37
CA ARG A 62 -9.79 -19.09 4.59
C ARG A 62 -8.34 -19.49 4.34
N ALA A 63 -7.43 -19.11 5.24
CA ALA A 63 -6.03 -19.55 5.15
C ALA A 63 -5.94 -21.08 5.24
N ALA A 64 -5.07 -21.66 4.43
CA ALA A 64 -4.85 -23.10 4.35
C ALA A 64 -3.69 -23.55 5.24
N LYS A 65 -2.71 -22.68 5.50
CA LYS A 65 -1.45 -23.05 6.14
C LYS A 65 -1.23 -22.46 7.53
N ARG A 66 -1.52 -21.17 7.74
CA ARG A 66 -1.18 -20.48 9.00
C ARG A 66 -2.41 -19.95 9.74
N PRO A 67 -2.64 -20.33 11.02
CA PRO A 67 -3.66 -19.72 11.86
C PRO A 67 -3.46 -18.19 11.94
N GLY A 68 -4.55 -17.42 11.84
CA GLY A 68 -4.49 -15.96 11.88
C GLY A 68 -4.12 -15.30 10.55
N ASN A 69 -3.92 -16.07 9.48
CA ASN A 69 -3.80 -15.54 8.13
C ASN A 69 -5.13 -15.57 7.38
N LYS A 70 -5.18 -14.83 6.27
CA LYS A 70 -6.26 -14.78 5.30
C LYS A 70 -5.71 -14.92 3.89
N MET A 71 -6.46 -15.56 3.00
CA MET A 71 -6.04 -15.79 1.62
C MET A 71 -6.48 -14.61 0.73
N LEU A 72 -5.55 -14.10 -0.07
CA LEU A 72 -5.81 -13.21 -1.18
C LEU A 72 -5.88 -14.03 -2.47
N TYR A 73 -6.93 -13.82 -3.25
CA TYR A 73 -7.11 -14.47 -4.54
C TYR A 73 -6.78 -13.50 -5.67
N SER A 74 -5.94 -13.93 -6.61
CA SER A 74 -5.57 -13.19 -7.82
C SER A 74 -6.77 -12.81 -8.71
N ARG A 75 -7.87 -13.55 -8.59
CA ARG A 75 -9.13 -13.25 -9.30
C ARG A 75 -10.00 -12.21 -8.61
N GLN A 76 -9.62 -11.73 -7.43
CA GLN A 76 -10.39 -10.75 -6.67
C GLN A 76 -9.61 -9.46 -6.50
N THR A 77 -10.34 -8.38 -6.28
CA THR A 77 -9.77 -7.08 -5.93
C THR A 77 -9.97 -6.80 -4.45
N TYR A 78 -9.03 -6.04 -3.90
CA TYR A 78 -8.99 -5.63 -2.52
C TYR A 78 -8.82 -4.13 -2.46
N ARG A 79 -9.24 -3.53 -1.34
CA ARG A 79 -9.18 -2.09 -1.15
C ARG A 79 -8.52 -1.73 0.16
N PHE A 80 -7.73 -0.67 0.16
CA PHE A 80 -7.24 -0.04 1.38
C PHE A 80 -7.20 1.47 1.21
N HIS A 81 -7.20 2.17 2.35
CA HIS A 81 -7.16 3.62 2.41
C HIS A 81 -5.79 4.08 2.87
N ILE A 82 -5.35 5.17 2.26
CA ILE A 82 -4.20 5.96 2.68
C ILE A 82 -4.75 7.33 3.10
N GLY A 83 -4.46 7.74 4.33
CA GLY A 83 -4.68 9.09 4.81
C GLY A 83 -3.36 9.80 5.01
N ILE A 84 -3.25 11.04 4.54
CA ILE A 84 -2.06 11.87 4.74
C ILE A 84 -2.37 12.86 5.86
N THR A 85 -1.58 12.79 6.91
CA THR A 85 -1.72 13.58 8.14
C THR A 85 -0.67 14.68 8.27
N ASP A 86 0.32 14.70 7.38
CA ASP A 86 1.36 15.72 7.34
C ASP A 86 0.85 17.05 6.74
N PRO A 87 1.28 18.22 7.24
CA PRO A 87 1.00 19.52 6.62
C PRO A 87 1.46 19.62 5.16
N ASP A 88 2.54 18.94 4.78
CA ASP A 88 3.07 18.89 3.42
C ASP A 88 2.37 17.79 2.58
N GLU A 89 1.04 17.68 2.71
CA GLU A 89 0.25 16.56 2.18
C GLU A 89 0.39 16.36 0.66
N ILE A 90 0.64 17.45 -0.08
CA ILE A 90 0.77 17.43 -1.54
C ILE A 90 2.05 16.71 -1.99
N GLU A 91 3.19 16.94 -1.33
CA GLU A 91 4.47 16.32 -1.71
C GLU A 91 4.45 14.80 -1.44
N ILE A 92 3.84 14.41 -0.32
CA ILE A 92 3.64 13.00 0.04
C ILE A 92 2.65 12.33 -0.92
N PHE A 93 1.57 13.03 -1.28
CA PHE A 93 0.64 12.52 -2.27
C PHE A 93 1.32 12.29 -3.62
N GLN A 94 2.10 13.26 -4.11
CA GLN A 94 2.81 13.15 -5.40
C GLN A 94 3.85 12.02 -5.40
N SER A 95 4.63 11.88 -4.32
CA SER A 95 5.63 10.81 -4.20
C SER A 95 5.03 9.40 -4.11
N LEU A 96 3.76 9.27 -3.73
CA LEU A 96 3.01 8.01 -3.82
C LEU A 96 2.41 7.80 -5.21
N ILE A 97 1.70 8.80 -5.76
CA ILE A 97 0.96 8.67 -7.02
C ILE A 97 1.89 8.45 -8.21
N GLN A 98 3.03 9.15 -8.24
CA GLN A 98 3.95 9.07 -9.37
C GLN A 98 4.46 7.64 -9.62
N PRO A 99 5.09 6.94 -8.66
CA PRO A 99 5.54 5.57 -8.90
C PRO A 99 4.38 4.58 -9.07
N LEU A 100 3.31 4.73 -8.29
CA LEU A 100 2.23 3.76 -8.24
C LEU A 100 1.32 3.81 -9.47
N ILE A 101 1.00 5.01 -9.97
CA ILE A 101 0.07 5.19 -11.10
C ILE A 101 0.83 5.43 -12.40
N LEU A 102 1.81 6.34 -12.41
CA LEU A 102 2.46 6.74 -13.65
C LEU A 102 3.51 5.73 -14.09
N GLU A 103 4.26 5.16 -13.14
CA GLU A 103 5.29 4.15 -13.42
C GLU A 103 4.76 2.72 -13.34
N GLY A 104 3.53 2.54 -12.86
CA GLY A 104 2.87 1.24 -12.77
C GLY A 104 3.55 0.29 -11.79
N MET A 105 4.17 0.81 -10.73
CA MET A 105 4.84 -0.01 -9.73
C MET A 105 3.84 -0.83 -8.91
N ASP A 106 4.18 -2.09 -8.66
CA ASP A 106 3.45 -2.95 -7.75
C ASP A 106 3.82 -2.67 -6.29
N ILE A 107 2.86 -2.93 -5.40
CA ILE A 107 3.08 -2.91 -3.95
C ILE A 107 3.56 -4.30 -3.53
N ASN A 108 4.84 -4.40 -3.21
CA ASN A 108 5.46 -5.66 -2.80
C ASN A 108 5.26 -5.91 -1.30
N LEU A 109 4.55 -7.00 -0.98
CA LEU A 109 4.44 -7.56 0.37
C LEU A 109 5.42 -8.72 0.54
N GLU A 110 5.67 -9.16 1.78
CA GLU A 110 6.61 -10.27 2.05
C GLU A 110 6.23 -11.58 1.34
N ALA A 111 4.93 -11.81 1.14
CA ALA A 111 4.40 -13.06 0.61
C ALA A 111 3.98 -12.97 -0.87
N GLY A 112 3.98 -11.78 -1.48
CA GLY A 112 3.50 -11.57 -2.84
C GLY A 112 3.33 -10.09 -3.20
N SER A 113 2.96 -9.82 -4.44
CA SER A 113 2.80 -8.49 -5.03
C SER A 113 1.32 -8.14 -5.23
N LEU A 114 1.02 -6.85 -5.09
CA LEU A 114 -0.29 -6.27 -5.35
C LEU A 114 -0.17 -5.23 -6.46
N ARG A 115 -0.84 -5.47 -7.58
CA ARG A 115 -0.97 -4.51 -8.67
C ARG A 115 -2.07 -3.51 -8.38
N ILE A 116 -1.86 -2.25 -8.74
CA ILE A 116 -2.88 -1.23 -8.67
C ILE A 116 -3.78 -1.30 -9.90
N GLU A 117 -5.08 -1.41 -9.64
CA GLU A 117 -6.11 -1.41 -10.68
C GLU A 117 -6.80 -0.05 -10.77
N GLU A 118 -6.98 0.64 -9.64
CA GLU A 118 -7.71 1.90 -9.58
C GLU A 118 -7.26 2.73 -8.38
N VAL A 119 -7.30 4.05 -8.52
CA VAL A 119 -7.08 5.01 -7.43
C VAL A 119 -8.21 6.02 -7.41
N ASN A 120 -8.82 6.20 -6.24
CA ASN A 120 -9.89 7.16 -5.99
C ASN A 120 -9.47 8.11 -4.87
N SER A 121 -9.43 9.41 -5.11
CA SER A 121 -9.11 10.44 -4.11
C SER A 121 -10.29 11.36 -3.85
#